data_AF-A0A821DGR7-F1
#
_entry.id   AF-A0A821DGR7-F1
#
_cell.length_a   1.000
_cell.length_b   1.000
_cell.length_c   1.000
_cell.angle_alpha   90.00
_cell.angle_beta   90.00
_cell.angle_gamma   90.00
#
_symmetry.space_group_name_H-M   'P 1'
#
loop_
_entity.id
_entity.type
_entity.pdbx_description
1 polymer ?
#
loop_
_entity_poly.entity_id
_entity_poly.type
_entity_poly.pdbx_seq_one_letter_code
_entity_poly.pdbx_strand_id
1 'polypeptide(L)'
;HPASLISLQQISELLLPHTSRWTTVSSLSRAGGSVIVPINDIRGVDSTTYSKSERLLRCKLASLYRLIDLFGWSQGIYNHIT
;
A
#
# COMPACT_ATOMS: atom_id res chain seq x y z
N HIS A 1 -15.95 -8.91 -35.39
CA HIS A 1 -14.62 -8.62 -35.97
C HIS A 1 -13.57 -8.82 -34.88
N PRO A 2 -12.67 -9.81 -34.97
CA PRO A 2 -11.83 -10.26 -33.84
C PRO A 2 -10.91 -9.16 -33.25
N ALA A 3 -10.54 -8.16 -34.06
CA ALA A 3 -9.69 -7.05 -33.61
C ALA A 3 -10.34 -6.18 -32.52
N SER A 4 -11.68 -6.09 -32.46
CA SER A 4 -12.37 -5.26 -31.46
C SER A 4 -12.35 -5.87 -30.06
N LEU A 5 -12.21 -7.20 -29.95
CA LEU A 5 -12.07 -7.88 -28.65
C LEU A 5 -10.65 -7.71 -28.10
N ILE A 6 -9.64 -7.76 -28.98
CA ILE A 6 -8.25 -7.53 -28.60
C ILE A 6 -8.03 -6.10 -28.13
N SER A 7 -8.62 -5.10 -28.81
CA SER A 7 -8.51 -3.71 -28.37
C SER A 7 -9.19 -3.46 -27.02
N LEU A 8 -10.35 -4.08 -26.75
CA LEU A 8 -10.99 -4.02 -25.43
C LEU A 8 -10.16 -4.69 -24.34
N GLN A 9 -9.50 -5.80 -24.65
CA GLN A 9 -8.56 -6.45 -23.73
C GLN A 9 -7.37 -5.53 -23.42
N GLN A 10 -6.78 -4.89 -24.43
CA GLN A 10 -5.68 -3.94 -24.25
C GLN A 10 -6.08 -2.72 -23.42
N ILE A 11 -7.29 -2.21 -23.63
CA ILE A 11 -7.86 -1.11 -22.84
C ILE A 11 -8.07 -1.57 -21.39
N SER A 12 -8.57 -2.79 -21.16
CA SER A 12 -8.73 -3.36 -19.82
C SER A 12 -7.39 -3.53 -19.10
N GLU A 13 -6.36 -4.05 -19.77
CA GLU A 13 -5.00 -4.18 -19.22
C GLU A 13 -4.37 -2.82 -18.88
N LEU A 14 -4.68 -1.78 -19.66
CA LEU A 14 -4.23 -0.40 -19.42
C LEU A 14 -4.99 0.29 -18.28
N LEU A 15 -6.31 0.07 -18.17
CA LEU A 15 -7.19 0.68 -17.15
C LEU A 15 -7.19 -0.02 -15.80
N LEU A 16 -6.60 -1.22 -15.70
CA LEU A 16 -6.34 -1.88 -14.42
C LEU A 16 -4.88 -1.66 -13.98
N PRO A 17 -4.49 -0.49 -13.47
CA PRO A 17 -3.22 -0.37 -12.78
C PRO A 17 -3.29 -1.16 -11.47
N HIS A 18 -2.53 -2.26 -11.41
CA HIS A 18 -1.82 -2.71 -10.20
C HIS A 18 -2.52 -3.56 -9.14
N THR A 19 -3.51 -4.40 -9.49
CA THR A 19 -3.89 -5.51 -8.57
C THR A 19 -3.03 -6.77 -8.78
N SER A 20 -2.62 -7.06 -10.03
CA SER A 20 -1.78 -8.24 -10.33
C SER A 20 -0.29 -8.05 -9.99
N ARG A 21 0.13 -6.80 -9.70
CA ARG A 21 1.44 -6.52 -9.10
C ARG A 21 1.42 -6.67 -7.59
N TRP A 22 0.26 -6.74 -6.93
CA TRP A 22 0.15 -6.93 -5.47
C TRP A 22 0.45 -8.38 -5.06
N THR A 23 0.05 -9.35 -5.89
CA THR A 23 0.39 -10.78 -5.71
C THR A 23 1.83 -11.11 -6.13
N THR A 24 2.37 -10.38 -7.10
CA THR A 24 3.77 -10.55 -7.56
C THR A 24 4.78 -9.86 -6.65
N VAL A 25 4.49 -8.68 -6.08
CA VAL A 25 5.39 -8.04 -5.07
C VAL A 25 5.39 -8.80 -3.75
N SER A 26 4.28 -9.44 -3.39
CA SER A 26 4.25 -10.37 -2.25
C SER A 26 5.02 -11.67 -2.55
N SER A 27 5.10 -12.11 -3.81
CA SER A 27 5.92 -13.26 -4.20
C SER A 27 7.42 -12.94 -4.35
N LEU A 28 7.77 -11.72 -4.77
CA LEU A 28 9.16 -11.24 -4.84
C LEU A 28 9.76 -10.97 -3.45
N SER A 29 8.91 -10.85 -2.42
CA SER A 29 9.32 -10.67 -1.01
C SER A 29 10.17 -11.80 -0.44
N ARG A 30 10.10 -13.00 -1.04
CA ARG A 30 10.86 -14.17 -0.58
C ARG A 30 12.29 -14.21 -1.11
N ALA A 31 12.68 -13.27 -1.99
CA ALA A 31 13.95 -13.30 -2.73
C ALA A 31 14.97 -12.22 -2.30
N GLY A 32 14.94 -11.77 -1.05
CA GLY A 32 16.04 -11.00 -0.45
C GLY A 32 16.09 -9.49 -0.75
N GLY A 33 15.06 -8.91 -1.37
CA GLY A 33 14.89 -7.46 -1.47
C GLY A 33 13.90 -6.96 -0.42
N SER A 34 14.32 -6.02 0.44
CA SER A 34 13.43 -5.38 1.42
C SER A 34 12.17 -4.87 0.71
N VAL A 35 11.02 -5.48 1.02
CA VAL A 35 9.76 -5.10 0.41
C VAL A 35 9.26 -3.83 1.07
N ILE A 36 9.32 -2.74 0.32
CA ILE A 36 8.63 -1.51 0.66
C ILE A 36 7.13 -1.81 0.52
N VAL A 37 6.50 -2.23 1.62
CA VAL A 37 5.04 -2.34 1.70
C VAL A 37 4.48 -0.92 1.82
N PRO A 38 3.69 -0.45 0.84
CA PRO A 38 3.05 0.86 0.96
C PRO A 38 2.11 0.84 2.17
N ILE A 39 2.29 1.82 3.06
CA ILE A 39 1.58 1.89 4.33
C ILE A 39 0.19 2.46 4.05
N ASN A 40 -0.79 1.56 4.14
CA ASN A 40 -2.19 1.85 3.90
C ASN A 40 -3.03 1.12 4.94
N ASP A 41 -2.99 1.64 6.17
CA ASP A 41 -3.55 0.95 7.34
C ASP A 41 -5.09 0.91 7.32
N ILE A 42 -5.73 1.77 6.52
CA ILE A 42 -7.19 1.90 6.49
C ILE A 42 -7.72 1.47 5.13
N ARG A 43 -8.28 0.25 5.10
CA ARG A 43 -8.83 -0.41 3.91
C ARG A 43 -10.23 -0.96 4.22
N GLY A 44 -11.00 -1.29 3.18
CA GLY A 44 -12.30 -1.95 3.35
C GLY A 44 -13.32 -1.10 4.10
N VAL A 45 -14.06 -1.70 5.04
CA VAL A 45 -15.14 -1.05 5.80
C VAL A 45 -14.65 0.13 6.65
N ASP A 46 -13.40 0.09 7.13
CA ASP A 46 -12.83 1.20 7.91
C ASP A 46 -12.55 2.44 7.04
N SER A 47 -12.47 2.25 5.72
CA SER A 47 -12.24 3.34 4.77
C SER A 47 -13.43 4.30 4.65
N THR A 48 -14.64 3.85 5.00
CA THR A 48 -15.87 4.67 5.04
C THR A 48 -16.07 5.35 6.39
N THR A 49 -15.41 4.87 7.46
CA THR A 49 -15.51 5.43 8.81
C THR A 49 -14.77 6.76 8.95
N TYR A 50 -13.72 6.97 8.15
CA TYR A 50 -12.83 8.12 8.27
C TYR A 50 -12.82 8.98 7.02
N SER A 51 -12.71 10.30 7.22
CA SER A 51 -12.57 11.24 6.10
C SER A 51 -11.26 10.99 5.35
N LYS A 52 -11.21 11.38 4.06
CA LYS A 52 -10.00 11.20 3.24
C LYS A 52 -8.75 11.84 3.86
N SER A 53 -8.88 13.04 4.42
CA SER A 53 -7.77 13.78 5.05
C SER A 53 -7.26 13.07 6.30
N GLU A 54 -8.17 12.59 7.14
CA GLU A 54 -7.86 11.86 8.36
C GLU A 54 -7.16 10.52 8.07
N ARG A 55 -7.63 9.80 7.04
CA ARG A 55 -6.98 8.57 6.57
C ARG A 55 -5.53 8.81 6.15
N LEU A 56 -5.29 9.89 5.39
CA LEU A 56 -3.94 10.26 4.98
C LEU A 56 -3.06 10.58 6.18
N LEU A 57 -3.57 11.28 7.19
CA LEU A 57 -2.83 11.55 8.42
C LEU A 57 -2.46 10.27 9.16
N ARG A 58 -3.39 9.32 9.30
CA ARG A 58 -3.12 8.04 9.96
C ARG A 58 -2.09 7.20 9.23
N CYS A 59 -2.19 7.09 7.91
CA CYS A 59 -1.19 6.36 7.13
C CYS A 59 0.20 7.02 7.25
N LYS A 60 0.29 8.35 7.28
CA LYS A 60 1.56 9.06 7.52
C LYS A 60 2.12 8.78 8.91
N LEU A 61 1.28 8.81 9.94
CA LEU A 61 1.68 8.54 11.32
C LEU A 61 2.20 7.10 11.47
N ALA A 62 1.48 6.11 10.96
CA ALA A 62 1.93 4.71 10.97
C ALA A 62 3.24 4.52 10.19
N SER A 63 3.41 5.27 9.09
CA SER A 63 4.67 5.27 8.33
C SER A 63 5.85 5.78 9.14
N LEU A 64 5.64 6.82 9.93
CA LEU A 64 6.66 7.35 10.80
C LEU A 64 7.06 6.37 11.92
N TYR A 65 6.09 5.71 12.54
CA TYR A 65 6.38 4.66 13.54
C TYR A 65 7.20 3.50 12.94
N ARG A 66 6.87 3.03 11.73
CA ARG A 66 7.67 2.02 11.01
C ARG A 66 9.10 2.50 10.75
N LEU A 67 9.29 3.77 10.41
CA LEU A 67 10.61 4.35 10.17
C LEU A 67 11.45 4.41 11.45
N ILE A 68 10.83 4.80 12.56
CA ILE A 68 11.45 4.85 13.88
C ILE A 68 11.91 3.46 14.32
N ASP A 69 11.07 2.43 14.13
CA ASP A 69 11.44 1.04 14.41
C ASP A 69 12.62 0.59 13.54
N LEU A 70 12.61 0.91 12.24
CA LEU A 70 13.66 0.50 11.30
C LEU A 70 15.03 1.10 11.63
N PHE A 71 15.08 2.34 12.10
CA PHE A 71 16.33 2.99 12.50
C PHE A 71 16.71 2.77 13.96
N GLY A 72 15.90 2.04 14.73
CA GLY A 72 16.15 1.82 16.16
C GLY A 72 16.04 3.10 17.00
N TRP A 73 15.29 4.10 16.53
CA TRP A 73 15.05 5.35 17.28
C TRP A 73 13.98 5.18 18.37
N SER A 74 13.33 4.02 18.41
CA SER A 74 12.28 3.72 19.38
C SER A 74 12.84 3.61 20.81
N GLN A 75 12.41 4.50 21.70
CA GLN A 75 12.50 4.34 23.17
C GLN A 75 11.41 3.39 23.75
N GLY A 76 11.24 2.19 23.17
CA GLY A 76 10.17 1.25 23.59
C GLY A 76 8.76 1.85 23.48
N ILE A 77 7.94 1.69 24.52
CA ILE A 77 6.56 2.20 24.58
C ILE A 77 6.46 3.71 24.85
N TYR A 78 7.59 4.40 25.03
CA TYR A 78 7.62 5.83 25.37
C TYR A 78 7.61 6.75 24.15
N ASN A 79 7.51 6.22 22.92
CA ASN A 79 7.41 7.04 21.71
C ASN A 79 5.96 7.49 21.48
N HIS A 80 5.69 8.75 21.78
CA HIS A 80 4.41 9.38 21.50
C HIS A 80 4.55 10.43 20.39
N ILE A 81 3.73 10.29 19.35
CA ILE A 81 3.68 11.20 18.21
C ILE A 81 2.22 11.48 17.89
N THR A 82 1.86 12.76 17.77
CA THR A 82 0.49 13.27 17.54
C THR A 82 0.44 14.18 16.33
#